data_AF-A0A7V5C972-F1
#
_entry.id   AF-A0A7V5C972-F1
#
_cell.length_a   1.000
_cell.length_b   1.000
_cell.length_c   1.000
_cell.angle_alpha   90.00
_cell.angle_beta   90.00
_cell.angle_gamma   90.00
#
_symmetry.space_group_name_H-M   'P 1'
#
loop_
_entity.id
_entity.type
_entity.pdbx_description
1 polymer ?
#
loop_
_entity_poly.entity_id
_entity_poly.type
_entity_poly.pdbx_seq_one_letter_code
_entity_poly.pdbx_strand_id
1 'polypeptide(L)'
;MSVSAPLPHDSARLHVTGAARYIDDIPTPPGTLHLAFGLSSEACGAITGADLSAVRAAPGVVAVLTAADLDRPADCAPAANDEPLLATGEVQFHGQPIFLVVATSHRAARAAARLGKVEI
;
A
#
# COMPACT_ATOMS: atom_id res chain seq x y z
N MET A 1 -24.30 -33.54 21.49
CA MET A 1 -24.67 -32.63 20.38
C MET A 1 -23.74 -31.43 20.42
N SER A 2 -22.94 -31.19 19.37
CA SER A 2 -21.96 -30.08 19.31
C SER A 2 -22.51 -28.79 18.70
N VAL A 3 -23.57 -28.87 17.89
CA VAL A 3 -24.08 -27.74 17.08
C VAL A 3 -24.52 -26.54 17.94
N SER A 4 -25.13 -26.77 19.09
CA SER A 4 -25.64 -25.73 19.99
C SER A 4 -24.83 -25.57 21.28
N ALA A 5 -23.70 -26.27 21.40
CA ALA A 5 -22.86 -26.18 22.59
C ALA A 5 -22.14 -24.81 22.60
N PRO A 6 -22.04 -24.12 23.76
CA PRO A 6 -21.35 -22.83 23.89
C PRO A 6 -19.83 -23.04 23.93
N LEU A 7 -19.28 -23.61 22.85
CA LEU A 7 -17.85 -23.90 22.74
C LEU A 7 -17.06 -22.60 22.51
N PRO A 8 -15.83 -22.52 23.03
CA PRO A 8 -14.96 -21.38 22.73
C PRO A 8 -14.60 -21.34 21.24
N HIS A 9 -14.23 -20.15 20.76
CA HIS A 9 -13.66 -19.94 19.43
C HIS A 9 -12.45 -20.87 19.19
N ASP A 10 -12.28 -21.41 17.98
CA ASP A 10 -11.22 -22.39 17.64
C ASP A 10 -9.82 -21.87 18.00
N SER A 11 -9.58 -20.58 17.74
CA SER A 11 -8.31 -19.89 18.00
C SER A 11 -8.25 -19.20 19.37
N ALA A 12 -9.22 -19.40 20.28
CA ALA A 12 -9.28 -18.69 21.57
C ALA A 12 -7.97 -18.79 22.39
N ARG A 13 -7.35 -19.98 22.40
CA ARG A 13 -6.07 -20.19 23.09
C ARG A 13 -4.91 -19.46 22.39
N LEU A 14 -4.92 -19.40 21.07
CA LEU A 14 -3.89 -18.70 20.29
C LEU A 14 -3.99 -17.18 20.50
N HIS A 15 -5.20 -16.64 20.58
CA HIS A 15 -5.43 -15.22 20.86
C HIS A 15 -4.88 -14.81 22.23
N VAL A 16 -5.27 -15.53 23.29
CA VAL A 16 -4.88 -15.16 24.67
C VAL A 16 -3.38 -15.35 24.95
N THR A 17 -2.68 -16.11 24.11
CA THR A 17 -1.23 -16.33 24.23
C THR A 17 -0.40 -15.48 23.27
N GLY A 18 -1.04 -14.75 22.35
CA GLY A 18 -0.34 -14.05 21.27
C GLY A 18 0.30 -14.98 20.24
N ALA A 19 -0.13 -16.25 20.17
CA ALA A 19 0.40 -17.24 19.23
C ALA A 19 -0.38 -17.30 17.90
N ALA A 20 -1.54 -16.63 17.82
CA ALA A 20 -2.25 -16.46 16.56
C ALA A 20 -1.46 -15.50 15.67
N ARG A 21 -1.02 -15.98 14.51
CA ARG A 21 -0.26 -15.17 13.55
C ARG A 21 -1.22 -14.43 12.62
N TYR A 22 -1.07 -13.12 12.56
CA TYR A 22 -1.62 -12.25 11.54
C TYR A 22 -0.58 -12.01 10.44
N ILE A 23 -0.94 -11.29 9.38
CA ILE A 23 -0.10 -11.14 8.18
C ILE A 23 1.30 -10.59 8.51
N ASP A 24 1.41 -9.60 9.39
CA ASP A 24 2.71 -8.98 9.75
C ASP A 24 3.52 -9.81 10.76
N ASP A 25 2.93 -10.86 11.35
CA ASP A 25 3.63 -11.83 12.22
C ASP A 25 4.28 -12.97 11.41
N ILE A 26 3.99 -13.06 10.11
CA ILE A 26 4.51 -14.12 9.24
C ILE A 26 6.00 -13.88 9.01
N PRO A 27 6.88 -14.86 9.30
CA PRO A 27 8.31 -14.74 8.98
C PRO A 27 8.52 -14.56 7.48
N THR A 28 9.35 -13.58 7.12
CA THR A 28 9.64 -13.26 5.73
C THR A 28 11.06 -13.68 5.34
N PRO A 29 11.33 -13.97 4.05
CA PRO A 29 12.69 -14.23 3.59
C PRO A 29 13.63 -13.05 3.81
N PRO A 30 14.95 -13.28 3.98
CA PRO A 30 15.94 -12.21 3.96
C PRO A 30 15.83 -11.37 2.70
N GLY A 31 15.90 -10.05 2.84
CA GLY A 31 15.78 -9.11 1.72
C GLY A 31 14.34 -8.77 1.30
N THR A 32 13.32 -9.21 2.05
CA THR A 32 11.93 -8.78 1.82
C THR A 32 11.82 -7.26 1.85
N LEU A 33 11.20 -6.70 0.82
CA LEU A 33 10.96 -5.26 0.69
C LEU A 33 9.59 -4.89 1.27
N HIS A 34 9.45 -3.62 1.60
CA HIS A 34 8.27 -3.06 2.20
C HIS A 34 7.75 -1.91 1.36
N LEU A 35 6.43 -1.79 1.34
CA LEU A 35 5.74 -0.88 0.44
C LEU A 35 5.06 0.26 1.21
N ALA A 36 4.95 1.41 0.58
CA ALA A 36 4.09 2.51 1.02
C ALA A 36 3.61 3.32 -0.18
N PHE A 37 2.34 3.71 -0.18
CA PHE A 37 1.80 4.61 -1.19
C PHE A 37 2.15 6.07 -0.90
N GLY A 38 2.46 6.82 -1.95
CA GLY A 38 2.31 8.27 -1.98
C GLY A 38 0.86 8.61 -2.34
N LEU A 39 0.22 9.42 -1.52
CA LEU A 39 -1.22 9.67 -1.58
C LEU A 39 -1.54 11.10 -2.00
N SER A 40 -2.69 11.29 -2.65
CA SER A 40 -3.24 12.61 -2.96
C SER A 40 -3.56 13.38 -1.68
N SER A 41 -3.20 14.67 -1.63
CA SER A 41 -3.73 15.64 -0.67
C SER A 41 -5.03 16.31 -1.14
N GLU A 42 -5.36 16.17 -2.42
CA GLU A 42 -6.52 16.82 -3.03
C GLU A 42 -7.70 15.86 -3.13
N ALA A 43 -8.91 16.41 -3.00
CA ALA A 43 -10.15 15.65 -3.10
C ALA A 43 -10.49 15.28 -4.55
N CYS A 44 -10.14 16.12 -5.53
CA CYS A 44 -10.38 15.88 -6.95
C CYS A 44 -9.53 16.84 -7.77
N GLY A 45 -8.93 16.40 -8.88
CA GLY A 45 -8.15 17.25 -9.77
C GLY A 45 -7.29 16.47 -10.76
N ALA A 46 -6.74 17.17 -11.75
CA ALA A 46 -5.92 16.55 -12.80
C ALA A 46 -4.44 16.59 -12.40
N ILE A 47 -3.76 15.45 -12.39
CA ILE A 47 -2.32 15.40 -12.12
C ILE A 47 -1.59 16.04 -13.30
N THR A 48 -1.07 17.25 -13.09
CA THR A 48 -0.34 18.04 -14.09
C THR A 48 1.16 17.79 -14.06
N GLY A 49 1.69 17.31 -12.94
CA GLY A 49 3.10 16.98 -12.78
C GLY A 49 3.40 16.13 -11.54
N ALA A 50 4.46 15.33 -11.59
CA ALA A 50 4.94 14.57 -10.44
C ALA A 50 6.48 14.50 -10.43
N ASP A 51 7.11 15.19 -9.48
CA ASP A 51 8.53 15.07 -9.18
C ASP A 51 8.76 14.07 -8.04
N LEU A 52 9.28 12.90 -8.42
CA LEU A 52 9.59 11.80 -7.50
C LEU A 52 11.11 11.63 -7.30
N SER A 53 11.93 12.59 -7.71
CA SER A 53 13.40 12.50 -7.60
C SER A 53 13.87 12.34 -6.15
N ALA A 54 13.33 13.14 -5.23
CA ALA A 54 13.62 13.05 -3.81
C ALA A 54 13.15 11.72 -3.18
N VAL A 55 12.04 11.16 -3.67
CA VAL A 55 11.57 9.83 -3.26
C VAL A 55 12.56 8.76 -3.68
N ARG A 56 12.98 8.77 -4.96
CA ARG A 56 13.94 7.80 -5.51
C ARG A 56 15.31 7.87 -4.84
N ALA A 57 15.74 9.05 -4.43
CA ALA A 57 17.03 9.26 -3.74
C ALA A 57 16.99 8.97 -2.24
N ALA A 58 15.82 8.69 -1.65
CA ALA A 58 15.70 8.51 -0.21
C ALA A 58 16.41 7.23 0.29
N PRO A 59 17.02 7.26 1.48
CA PRO A 59 17.72 6.09 2.03
C PRO A 59 16.84 4.85 2.11
N GLY A 60 17.34 3.73 1.57
CA GLY A 60 16.66 2.44 1.59
C GLY A 60 15.58 2.25 0.53
N VAL A 61 15.32 3.25 -0.32
CA VAL A 61 14.42 3.08 -1.47
C VAL A 61 15.11 2.22 -2.54
N VAL A 62 14.37 1.24 -3.02
CA VAL A 62 14.78 0.30 -4.08
C VAL A 62 14.12 0.66 -5.41
N ALA A 63 12.83 1.00 -5.37
CA ALA A 63 12.08 1.43 -6.55
C ALA A 63 10.96 2.41 -6.17
N VAL A 64 10.54 3.20 -7.15
CA VAL A 64 9.32 4.01 -7.10
C VAL A 64 8.56 3.78 -8.38
N LEU A 65 7.31 3.34 -8.25
CA LEU A 65 6.43 2.98 -9.36
C LEU A 65 5.26 3.96 -9.45
N THR A 66 4.91 4.31 -10.66
CA THR A 66 3.74 5.08 -11.05
C THR A 66 2.81 4.21 -11.90
N ALA A 67 1.62 4.68 -12.25
CA ALA A 67 0.73 3.94 -13.15
C ALA A 67 1.39 3.63 -14.51
N ALA A 68 2.33 4.46 -14.97
CA ALA A 68 3.07 4.25 -16.22
C ALA A 68 4.11 3.13 -16.15
N ASP A 69 4.50 2.70 -14.95
CA ASP A 69 5.45 1.60 -14.73
C ASP A 69 4.75 0.23 -14.69
N LEU A 70 3.42 0.18 -14.83
CA LEU A 70 2.64 -1.05 -14.84
C LEU A 70 2.40 -1.52 -16.29
N ASP A 71 2.75 -2.77 -16.58
CA ASP A 71 2.60 -3.37 -17.93
C ASP A 71 1.15 -3.34 -18.47
N ARG A 72 0.19 -3.27 -17.56
CA ARG A 72 -1.24 -3.15 -17.85
C ARG A 72 -1.90 -2.28 -16.79
N PRO A 73 -3.01 -1.59 -17.11
CA PRO A 73 -3.83 -0.93 -16.11
C PRO A 73 -4.17 -1.90 -14.98
N ALA A 74 -3.79 -1.55 -13.74
CA ALA A 74 -4.12 -2.33 -12.55
C ALA A 74 -5.43 -1.79 -11.98
N ASP A 75 -6.50 -2.50 -12.26
CA ASP A 75 -7.82 -2.22 -11.68
C ASP A 75 -8.02 -3.05 -10.39
N CYS A 76 -8.53 -2.39 -9.37
CA CYS A 76 -8.84 -2.95 -8.05
C CYS A 76 -10.35 -3.07 -7.81
N ALA A 77 -11.18 -2.62 -8.75
CA ALA A 77 -12.61 -2.64 -8.58
C ALA A 77 -13.11 -4.09 -8.57
N PRO A 78 -14.02 -4.46 -7.67
CA PRO A 78 -14.55 -5.82 -7.63
C PRO A 78 -15.44 -6.17 -8.84
N ALA A 79 -15.90 -5.17 -9.61
CA ALA A 79 -16.77 -5.39 -10.77
C ALA A 79 -16.73 -4.30 -11.86
N ALA A 80 -16.72 -3.02 -11.49
CA ALA A 80 -17.01 -1.92 -12.43
C ALA A 80 -15.82 -1.47 -13.31
N ASN A 81 -14.61 -1.99 -13.06
CA ASN A 81 -13.36 -1.63 -13.74
C ASN A 81 -13.07 -0.11 -13.72
N ASP A 82 -13.37 0.54 -12.60
CA ASP A 82 -13.29 2.00 -12.40
C ASP A 82 -12.40 2.40 -11.23
N GLU A 83 -11.62 1.47 -10.64
CA GLU A 83 -10.78 1.76 -9.46
C GLU A 83 -9.32 1.45 -9.77
N PRO A 84 -8.55 2.43 -10.29
CA PRO A 84 -7.13 2.22 -10.57
C PRO A 84 -6.34 2.08 -9.27
N LEU A 85 -5.39 1.13 -9.23
CA LEU A 85 -4.47 0.92 -8.11
C LEU A 85 -3.61 2.16 -7.83
N LEU A 86 -3.17 2.82 -8.90
CA LEU A 86 -2.41 4.08 -8.88
C LEU A 86 -3.09 5.07 -9.84
N ALA A 87 -3.28 6.30 -9.40
CA ALA A 87 -3.96 7.35 -10.13
C ALA A 87 -3.37 7.54 -11.55
N THR A 88 -4.25 7.59 -12.55
CA THR A 88 -3.91 7.78 -13.97
C THR A 88 -4.39 9.13 -14.45
N GLY A 89 -3.53 10.16 -14.32
CA GLY A 89 -3.80 11.49 -14.86
C GLY A 89 -4.76 12.36 -14.05
N GLU A 90 -5.56 11.79 -13.14
CA GLU A 90 -6.44 12.53 -12.22
C GLU A 90 -6.55 11.83 -10.88
N VAL A 91 -6.94 12.59 -9.85
CA VAL A 91 -7.35 12.10 -8.54
C VAL A 91 -8.84 12.38 -8.33
N GLN A 92 -9.50 11.49 -7.59
CA GLN A 92 -10.95 11.48 -7.37
C GLN A 92 -11.32 11.48 -5.87
N PHE A 93 -10.33 11.32 -4.98
CA PHE A 93 -10.51 11.48 -3.54
C PHE A 93 -9.21 11.79 -2.79
N HIS A 94 -9.35 12.43 -1.63
CA HIS A 94 -8.23 12.65 -0.70
C HIS A 94 -7.72 11.30 -0.19
N GLY A 95 -6.43 11.03 -0.36
CA GLY A 95 -5.83 9.76 0.00
C GLY A 95 -5.77 8.74 -1.13
N GLN A 96 -6.13 9.10 -2.37
CA GLN A 96 -5.96 8.19 -3.51
C GLN A 96 -4.47 7.92 -3.76
N PRO A 97 -4.05 6.66 -3.96
CA PRO A 97 -2.67 6.34 -4.30
C PRO A 97 -2.26 6.91 -5.66
N ILE A 98 -1.13 7.63 -5.71
CA ILE A 98 -0.57 8.20 -6.94
C ILE A 98 0.67 7.42 -7.39
N PHE A 99 1.52 7.05 -6.43
CA PHE A 99 2.73 6.26 -6.68
C PHE A 99 2.98 5.28 -5.53
N LEU A 100 3.79 4.26 -5.80
CA LEU A 100 4.17 3.21 -4.85
C LEU A 100 5.68 3.27 -4.60
N VAL A 101 6.06 3.36 -3.33
CA VAL A 101 7.46 3.26 -2.90
C VAL A 101 7.75 1.83 -2.48
N VAL A 102 8.85 1.27 -2.99
CA VAL A 102 9.42 -0.02 -2.61
C VAL A 102 10.75 0.23 -1.89
N ALA A 103 10.87 -0.19 -0.63
CA ALA A 103 12.05 0.08 0.19
C ALA A 103 12.47 -1.12 1.06
N THR A 104 13.68 -1.06 1.61
CA THR A 104 14.25 -2.11 2.47
C THR A 104 13.62 -2.19 3.87
N SER A 105 12.78 -1.24 4.25
CA SER A 105 12.02 -1.28 5.51
C SER A 105 10.71 -0.49 5.40
N HIS A 106 9.71 -0.86 6.18
CA HIS A 106 8.42 -0.15 6.20
C HIS A 106 8.58 1.33 6.59
N ARG A 107 9.51 1.63 7.51
CA ARG A 107 9.82 3.01 7.90
C ARG A 107 10.44 3.81 6.75
N ALA A 108 11.38 3.23 6.01
CA ALA A 108 12.00 3.88 4.86
C ALA A 108 10.95 4.18 3.77
N ALA A 109 10.09 3.21 3.44
CA ALA A 109 9.02 3.40 2.45
C ALA A 109 8.09 4.57 2.84
N ARG A 110 7.62 4.60 4.09
CA ARG A 110 6.73 5.66 4.59
C ARG A 110 7.37 7.03 4.66
N ALA A 111 8.66 7.10 5.03
CA ALA A 111 9.38 8.37 5.06
C ALA A 111 9.57 8.91 3.64
N ALA A 112 9.99 8.06 2.70
CA ALA A 112 10.19 8.44 1.31
C ALA A 112 8.89 8.83 0.61
N ALA A 113 7.77 8.15 0.88
CA ALA A 113 6.47 8.47 0.28
C ALA A 113 6.00 9.91 0.54
N ARG A 114 6.49 10.56 1.61
CA ARG A 114 6.18 11.95 1.96
C ARG A 114 7.04 12.99 1.23
N LEU A 115 8.06 12.55 0.49
CA LEU A 115 8.96 13.44 -0.24
C LEU A 115 8.49 13.72 -1.68
N GLY A 116 7.46 13.01 -2.14
CA GLY A 116 6.91 13.21 -3.48
C GLY A 116 6.24 14.56 -3.60
N LYS A 117 6.49 15.25 -4.72
CA LYS A 117 5.83 16.49 -5.07
C LYS A 117 4.92 16.23 -6.26
N VAL A 118 3.62 16.37 -6.06
CA VAL A 118 2.61 16.18 -7.11
C VAL A 118 1.83 17.48 -7.26
N GLU A 119 1.65 17.90 -8.50
CA GLU A 119 0.87 19.05 -8.90
C GLU A 119 -0.46 18.55 -9.45
N ILE A 120 -1.57 19.01 -8.86
CA ILE A 120 -2.96 18.56 -9.11
C ILE A 120 -3.84 19.79 -9.33
#